data_AF-A0AA47MPX7-F1
#
_entry.id   AF-A0AA47MPX7-F1
#
_cell.length_a   1.000
_cell.length_b   1.000
_cell.length_c   1.000
_cell.angle_alpha   90.00
_cell.angle_beta   90.00
_cell.angle_gamma   90.00
#
_symmetry.space_group_name_H-M   'P 1'
#
loop_
_entity.id
_entity.type
_entity.pdbx_description
1 polymer ?
#
loop_
_entity_poly.entity_id
_entity_poly.type
_entity_poly.pdbx_seq_one_letter_code
_entity_poly.pdbx_strand_id
1 'polypeptide(L)'
;MAPWTAASDKGRLQRVIRSAEKVIGCNLPSLQDLYTSRTLRRAGKIVADPFHPGHKLFDTLPSGRRLWSIRTKTSRHKNSFFPSATSLINKART
;
A
#
# COMPACT_ATOMS: atom_id res chain seq x y z
N MET A 1 22.68 -11.83 -0.21
CA MET A 1 21.91 -11.70 -1.48
C MET A 1 21.19 -10.36 -1.48
N ALA A 2 21.64 -9.42 -2.32
CA ALA A 2 21.09 -8.06 -2.42
C ALA A 2 19.67 -8.07 -3.05
N PRO A 3 18.71 -7.28 -2.53
CA PRO A 3 17.40 -7.13 -3.16
C PRO A 3 17.54 -6.17 -4.34
N TRP A 4 17.65 -6.71 -5.54
CA TRP A 4 17.28 -5.97 -6.73
C TRP A 4 15.79 -5.56 -6.58
N THR A 5 15.39 -4.41 -7.13
CA THR A 5 13.99 -3.98 -7.37
C THR A 5 13.21 -3.13 -6.34
N ALA A 6 13.75 -2.03 -5.79
CA ALA A 6 12.91 -1.09 -5.03
C ALA A 6 12.99 0.39 -5.45
N ALA A 7 14.17 0.95 -5.69
CA ALA A 7 14.31 2.36 -6.07
C ALA A 7 14.31 2.56 -7.60
N SER A 8 15.13 1.79 -8.33
CA SER A 8 15.28 1.90 -9.78
C SER A 8 13.97 1.61 -10.53
N ASP A 9 13.19 0.63 -10.11
CA ASP A 9 11.92 0.30 -10.77
C ASP A 9 10.82 1.33 -10.52
N LYS A 10 10.80 1.99 -9.36
CA LYS A 10 9.90 3.12 -9.13
C LYS A 10 10.20 4.26 -10.11
N GLY A 11 11.48 4.54 -10.36
CA GLY A 11 11.89 5.52 -11.37
C GLY A 11 11.44 5.13 -12.78
N ARG A 12 11.57 3.86 -13.16
CA ARG A 12 11.11 3.35 -14.45
C ARG A 12 9.59 3.46 -14.60
N LEU A 13 8.83 3.08 -13.58
CA LEU A 13 7.37 3.20 -13.58
C LEU A 13 6.91 4.65 -13.65
N GLN A 14 7.57 5.56 -12.94
CA GLN A 14 7.23 6.98 -13.02
C GLN A 14 7.52 7.56 -14.42
N ARG A 15 8.56 7.09 -15.12
CA ARG A 15 8.80 7.49 -16.52
C ARG A 15 7.68 7.01 -17.44
N VAL A 16 7.17 5.79 -17.26
CA VAL A 16 6.02 5.28 -18.02
C VAL A 16 4.79 6.18 -17.81
N ILE A 17 4.50 6.57 -16.56
CA ILE A 17 3.40 7.49 -16.25
C ILE A 17 3.59 8.82 -16.99
N ARG A 18 4.78 9.43 -16.92
CA ARG A 18 5.08 10.69 -17.62
C ARG A 18 4.96 10.59 -19.14
N SER A 19 5.37 9.47 -19.73
CA SER A 19 5.18 9.23 -21.15
C SER A 19 3.69 9.15 -21.52
N ALA A 20 2.88 8.49 -20.70
CA ALA A 20 1.44 8.42 -20.91
C ALA A 20 0.75 9.79 -20.74
N GLU A 21 1.15 10.59 -19.74
CA GLU A 21 0.69 11.98 -19.55
C GLU A 21 0.93 12.81 -20.81
N LYS A 22 2.12 12.70 -21.40
CA LYS A 22 2.46 13.44 -22.63
C LYS A 22 1.62 13.03 -23.84
N VAL A 23 1.27 11.75 -23.96
CA VAL A 23 0.46 11.23 -25.08
C VAL A 23 -1.01 11.62 -24.93
N ILE A 24 -1.57 11.53 -23.72
CA ILE A 24 -2.98 11.80 -23.46
C ILE A 24 -3.24 13.31 -23.32
N GLY A 25 -2.22 14.09 -22.91
CA GLY A 25 -2.33 15.52 -22.70
C GLY A 25 -3.01 15.92 -21.39
N CYS A 26 -3.07 15.00 -20.41
CA CYS A 26 -3.62 15.27 -19.08
C CYS A 26 -2.72 14.74 -17.97
N ASN A 27 -2.86 15.30 -16.77
CA ASN A 27 -2.13 14.83 -15.59
C ASN A 27 -2.67 13.48 -15.15
N LEU A 28 -1.78 12.51 -14.93
CA LEU A 28 -2.12 11.20 -14.42
C LEU A 28 -1.81 11.12 -12.93
N PRO A 29 -2.47 10.20 -12.18
CA PRO A 29 -2.14 9.98 -10.79
C PRO A 29 -0.69 9.54 -10.63
N SER A 30 0.00 10.06 -9.61
CA SER A 30 1.39 9.68 -9.35
C SER A 30 1.48 8.19 -9.02
N LEU A 31 2.69 7.62 -9.15
CA LEU A 31 2.92 6.22 -8.75
C LEU A 31 2.54 5.99 -7.27
N GLN A 32 2.74 6.99 -6.41
CA GLN A 32 2.39 6.93 -5.00
C GLN A 32 0.88 6.95 -4.76
N ASP A 33 0.13 7.76 -5.52
CA ASP A 33 -1.32 7.83 -5.42
C ASP A 33 -1.96 6.53 -5.91
N LEU A 34 -1.45 6.00 -7.04
CA LEU A 34 -1.87 4.68 -7.55
C LEU A 34 -1.61 3.58 -6.53
N TYR A 35 -0.42 3.57 -5.92
CA TYR A 35 -0.09 2.60 -4.89
C TYR A 35 -1.02 2.72 -3.68
N THR A 36 -1.26 3.93 -3.19
CA THR A 36 -2.10 4.19 -2.01
C THR A 36 -3.54 3.78 -2.28
N SER A 37 -4.13 4.26 -3.38
CA SER A 37 -5.49 3.94 -3.81
C SER A 37 -5.70 2.43 -3.96
N ARG A 38 -4.80 1.74 -4.67
CA ARG A 38 -4.88 0.28 -4.87
C ARG A 38 -4.73 -0.48 -3.55
N THR A 39 -3.82 -0.05 -2.69
CA THR A 39 -3.58 -0.70 -1.40
C THR A 39 -4.79 -0.57 -0.49
N LEU A 40 -5.36 0.63 -0.36
CA LEU A 40 -6.58 0.87 0.43
C LEU A 40 -7.77 0.09 -0.12
N ARG A 41 -7.97 0.08 -1.44
CA ARG A 41 -9.04 -0.70 -2.07
C ARG A 41 -8.91 -2.18 -1.80
N ARG A 42 -7.70 -2.74 -1.91
CA ARG A 42 -7.46 -4.17 -1.64
C ARG A 42 -7.63 -4.50 -0.17
N ALA A 43 -7.09 -3.68 0.74
CA ALA A 43 -7.26 -3.88 2.18
C ALA A 43 -8.72 -3.78 2.59
N GLY A 44 -9.49 -2.84 2.02
CA GLY A 44 -10.93 -2.73 2.23
C GLY A 44 -11.69 -3.99 1.85
N LYS A 45 -11.35 -4.63 0.72
CA LYS A 45 -11.94 -5.92 0.32
C LYS A 45 -11.63 -7.05 1.32
N ILE A 46 -10.41 -7.10 1.86
CA ILE A 46 -10.01 -8.10 2.86
C ILE A 46 -10.74 -7.87 4.18
N VAL A 47 -10.86 -6.60 4.60
CA VAL A 47 -11.60 -6.23 5.81
C VAL A 47 -13.09 -6.56 5.66
N ALA A 48 -13.66 -6.37 4.48
CA ALA A 48 -15.07 -6.66 4.21
C ALA A 48 -15.41 -8.17 4.13
N ASP A 49 -14.41 -9.05 3.99
CA ASP A 49 -14.58 -10.49 3.89
C ASP A 49 -14.08 -11.20 5.17
N PRO A 50 -14.98 -11.62 6.08
CA PRO A 50 -14.60 -12.34 7.31
C PRO A 50 -13.93 -13.70 7.07
N PHE A 51 -14.15 -14.32 5.92
CA PHE A 51 -13.56 -15.63 5.58
C PHE A 51 -12.18 -15.50 4.93
N HIS A 52 -11.74 -14.29 4.61
CA HIS A 52 -10.43 -14.08 4.03
C HIS A 52 -9.32 -14.42 5.05
N PRO A 53 -8.28 -15.19 4.67
CA PRO A 53 -7.24 -15.63 5.61
C PRO A 53 -6.45 -14.48 6.25
N GLY A 54 -6.36 -13.35 5.56
CA GLY A 54 -5.73 -12.12 6.05
C GLY A 54 -6.66 -11.17 6.81
N HIS A 55 -7.93 -11.52 7.06
CA HIS A 55 -8.90 -10.64 7.72
C HIS A 55 -8.42 -10.18 9.11
N LYS A 56 -7.99 -11.14 9.94
CA LYS A 56 -7.48 -10.91 11.30
C LYS A 56 -6.23 -10.01 11.37
N LEU A 57 -5.54 -9.79 10.25
CA LEU A 57 -4.40 -8.87 10.21
C LEU A 57 -4.82 -7.40 10.21
N PHE A 58 -6.10 -7.12 9.98
CA PHE A 58 -6.68 -5.77 9.99
C PHE A 58 -7.62 -5.54 11.18
N ASP A 59 -7.43 -6.27 12.28
CA ASP A 59 -8.20 -6.06 13.50
C ASP A 59 -7.96 -4.64 14.06
N THR A 60 -9.02 -4.03 14.58
CA THR A 60 -8.96 -2.74 15.27
C THR A 60 -8.53 -2.91 16.73
N LEU A 61 -7.79 -1.94 17.25
CA LEU A 61 -7.55 -1.79 18.69
C LEU A 61 -8.88 -1.58 19.42
N PRO A 62 -8.96 -1.87 20.74
CA PRO A 62 -10.17 -1.65 21.54
C PRO A 62 -10.72 -0.23 21.49
N SER A 63 -9.86 0.76 21.22
CA SER A 63 -10.27 2.16 21.04
C SER A 63 -11.06 2.42 19.74
N GLY A 64 -11.09 1.45 18.81
CA GLY A 64 -11.77 1.55 17.50
C GLY A 64 -11.08 2.48 16.49
N ARG A 65 -10.12 3.31 16.91
CA ARG A 65 -9.53 4.37 16.07
C ARG A 65 -8.47 3.87 15.08
N ARG A 66 -7.71 2.85 15.46
CA ARG A 66 -6.54 2.36 14.71
C ARG A 66 -6.50 0.84 14.65
N LEU A 67 -5.86 0.32 13.62
CA LEU A 67 -5.55 -1.09 13.42
C LEU A 67 -4.30 -1.51 14.20
N TRP A 68 -4.22 -2.79 14.56
CA TRP A 68 -3.02 -3.38 15.15
C TRP A 68 -1.82 -3.30 14.20
N SER A 69 -0.72 -2.70 14.66
CA SER A 69 0.50 -2.61 13.87
C SER A 69 1.23 -3.96 13.83
N ILE A 70 1.57 -4.42 12.63
CA ILE A 70 2.37 -5.65 12.47
C ILE A 70 3.82 -5.33 12.80
N ARG A 71 4.35 -5.95 13.87
CA ARG A 71 5.75 -5.78 14.27
C ARG A 71 6.67 -6.59 13.36
N THR A 72 7.60 -5.92 12.68
CA THR A 72 8.52 -6.58 11.75
C THR A 72 9.96 -6.13 12.01
N LYS A 73 10.93 -7.05 11.97
CA LYS A 73 12.36 -6.71 12.12
C LYS A 73 13.07 -6.41 10.81
N THR A 74 12.52 -6.83 9.67
CA THR A 74 13.18 -6.71 8.36
C THR A 74 12.51 -5.66 7.48
N SER A 75 13.33 -4.92 6.73
CA SER A 75 12.83 -3.95 5.75
C SER A 75 11.97 -4.60 4.67
N ARG A 76 12.32 -5.81 4.23
CA ARG A 76 11.55 -6.59 3.26
C ARG A 76 10.11 -6.81 3.72
N HIS A 77 9.90 -7.28 4.94
CA HIS A 77 8.55 -7.52 5.44
C HIS A 77 7.82 -6.20 5.72
N LYS A 78 8.51 -5.18 6.27
CA LYS A 78 7.94 -3.83 6.46
C LYS A 78 7.38 -3.24 5.16
N ASN A 79 8.05 -3.49 4.03
CA ASN A 79 7.64 -2.99 2.70
C ASN A 79 6.67 -3.94 1.97
N SER A 80 6.22 -5.03 2.60
CA SER A 80 5.20 -5.91 2.05
C SER A 80 3.79 -5.33 2.21
N PHE A 81 2.80 -5.98 1.59
CA PHE A 81 1.42 -5.48 1.53
C PHE A 81 0.81 -5.20 2.90
N PHE A 82 0.76 -6.17 3.81
CA PHE A 82 0.00 -6.04 5.06
C PHE A 82 0.55 -4.92 5.97
N PRO A 83 1.84 -4.87 6.32
CA PRO A 83 2.35 -3.80 7.19
C PRO A 83 2.19 -2.40 6.58
N SER A 84 2.37 -2.30 5.26
CA SER A 84 2.18 -1.04 4.53
C SER A 84 0.70 -0.61 4.51
N ALA A 85 -0.22 -1.54 4.25
CA ALA A 85 -1.66 -1.30 4.24
C ALA A 85 -2.16 -0.86 5.63
N THR A 86 -1.74 -1.56 6.70
CA THR A 86 -2.06 -1.16 8.08
C THR A 86 -1.57 0.25 8.39
N SER A 87 -0.34 0.59 7.99
CA SER A 87 0.20 1.94 8.19
C SER A 87 -0.60 3.00 7.43
N LEU A 88 -0.97 2.74 6.17
CA LEU A 88 -1.77 3.66 5.36
C LEU A 88 -3.17 3.88 5.95
N ILE A 89 -3.85 2.82 6.38
CA ILE A 89 -5.16 2.92 7.01
C ILE A 89 -5.07 3.70 8.33
N ASN A 90 -4.05 3.42 9.15
CA ASN A 90 -3.84 4.15 10.40
C ASN A 90 -3.56 5.63 10.18
N LYS A 91 -2.83 5.99 9.12
CA LYS A 91 -2.58 7.39 8.75
C LYS A 91 -3.85 8.09 8.26
N ALA A 92 -4.68 7.40 7.48
CA ALA A 92 -5.92 7.96 6.93
C ALA A 92 -7.03 8.14 7.98
N ARG A 93 -6.93 7.47 9.14
CA ARG A 93 -7.89 7.55 10.26
C ARG A 93 -7.45 8.46 11.41
N THR A 94 -6.24 9.00 11.35
CA THR A 94 -5.75 10.06 12.26
C THR A 94 -6.25 11.41 11.79
#